data_AF-A0A1F4PKZ6-F1
#
_entry.id   AF-A0A1F4PKZ6-F1
#
_cell.length_a   1.000
_cell.length_b   1.000
_cell.length_c   1.000
_cell.angle_alpha   90.00
_cell.angle_beta   90.00
_cell.angle_gamma   90.00
#
_symmetry.space_group_name_H-M   'P 1'
#
loop_
_entity.id
_entity.type
_entity.pdbx_description
1 polymer ?
#
loop_
_entity_poly.entity_id
_entity_poly.type
_entity_poly.pdbx_seq_one_letter_code
_entity_poly.pdbx_strand_id
1 'polypeptide(L)'
;MDILRLESKIKNLRKTLTYLERSLKRLLDSNSDDVEFFQDSVASRFKILIESSWKFLKTVLEEKGFTDVPGSPKDVIFKAKEAKLIVDIAPSAFRCIEDILDRIEKDINKILPPKRQSDLVYHS
;
A
#
# COMPACT_ATOMS: atom_id res chain seq x y z
N MET A 1 -23.52 10.43 -9.04
CA MET A 1 -22.22 10.68 -8.39
C MET A 1 -22.45 11.34 -7.05
N ASP A 2 -22.48 10.55 -5.97
CA ASP A 2 -22.58 11.06 -4.61
C ASP A 2 -21.21 11.58 -4.14
N ILE A 3 -21.00 12.90 -4.28
CA ILE A 3 -19.74 13.57 -3.96
C ILE A 3 -19.38 13.40 -2.48
N LEU A 4 -20.36 13.51 -1.58
CA LEU A 4 -20.14 13.41 -0.13
C LEU A 4 -19.63 12.02 0.27
N ARG A 5 -20.16 10.98 -0.38
CA ARG A 5 -19.72 9.59 -0.18
C ARG A 5 -18.27 9.38 -0.61
N LEU A 6 -17.85 9.96 -1.74
CA LEU A 6 -16.48 9.85 -2.24
C LEU A 6 -15.50 10.65 -1.37
N GLU A 7 -15.86 11.85 -0.94
CA GLU A 7 -15.06 12.68 -0.03
C GLU A 7 -14.80 11.97 1.31
N SER A 8 -15.83 11.34 1.89
CA SER A 8 -15.70 10.55 3.11
C SER A 8 -14.70 9.39 2.92
N LYS A 9 -14.77 8.67 1.79
CA LYS A 9 -13.82 7.59 1.47
C LYS A 9 -12.38 8.11 1.29
N ILE A 10 -12.19 9.25 0.63
CA ILE A 10 -10.87 9.89 0.47
C ILE A 10 -10.31 10.30 1.83
N LYS A 11 -11.13 10.90 2.69
CA LYS A 11 -10.73 11.27 4.06
C LYS A 11 -10.26 10.05 4.84
N ASN A 12 -10.97 8.93 4.72
CA ASN A 12 -10.58 7.67 5.38
C ASN A 12 -9.28 7.10 4.81
N LEU A 13 -9.07 7.13 3.49
CA LEU A 13 -7.81 6.71 2.87
C LEU A 13 -6.62 7.54 3.36
N ARG A 14 -6.75 8.88 3.37
CA ARG A 14 -5.71 9.78 3.88
C ARG A 14 -5.38 9.47 5.34
N LYS A 15 -6.39 9.25 6.17
CA LYS A 15 -6.21 8.87 7.57
C LYS A 15 -5.43 7.55 7.71
N THR A 16 -5.77 6.54 6.91
CA THR A 16 -5.05 5.26 6.90
C THR A 16 -3.59 5.41 6.46
N LEU A 17 -3.33 6.24 5.43
CA LEU A 17 -1.96 6.54 4.99
C LEU A 17 -1.15 7.21 6.11
N THR A 18 -1.70 8.22 6.77
CA THR A 18 -1.05 8.86 7.93
C THR A 18 -0.75 7.87 9.06
N TYR A 19 -1.60 6.87 9.28
CA TYR A 19 -1.31 5.82 10.28
C TYR A 19 -0.20 4.88 9.84
N LEU A 20 -0.15 4.52 8.56
CA LEU A 20 0.93 3.73 8.01
C LEU A 20 2.27 4.47 8.14
N GLU A 21 2.32 5.76 7.76
CA GLU A 21 3.52 6.61 7.91
C GLU A 21 4.00 6.67 9.36
N ARG A 22 3.08 6.81 10.32
CA ARG A 22 3.42 6.79 11.76
C ARG A 22 3.96 5.44 12.21
N SER A 23 3.35 4.33 11.77
CA SER A 23 3.84 2.99 12.10
C SER A 23 5.22 2.74 11.49
N LEU A 24 5.45 3.17 10.25
CA LEU A 24 6.76 3.09 9.59
C LEU A 24 7.82 3.89 10.34
N LYS A 25 7.49 5.13 10.73
CA LYS A 25 8.41 5.95 11.54
C LYS A 25 8.76 5.26 12.85
N ARG A 26 7.78 4.71 13.56
CA ARG A 26 8.02 3.98 14.81
C ARG A 26 8.86 2.73 14.62
N LEU A 27 8.67 2.01 13.51
CA LEU A 27 9.52 0.87 13.16
C LEU A 27 10.97 1.31 12.94
N LEU A 28 11.19 2.40 12.21
CA LEU A 28 12.53 2.95 11.96
C LEU A 28 13.22 3.45 13.25
N ASP A 29 12.43 3.99 14.19
CA ASP A 29 12.91 4.48 15.48
C ASP A 29 12.97 3.38 16.57
N SER A 30 12.59 2.13 16.25
CA SER A 30 12.48 1.04 17.24
C SER A 30 13.82 0.37 17.57
N ASN A 31 13.94 -0.11 18.81
CA ASN A 31 15.04 -0.95 19.24
C ASN A 31 14.77 -2.43 18.86
N SER A 32 15.73 -3.32 19.15
CA SER A 32 15.61 -4.76 18.84
C SER A 32 14.39 -5.44 19.45
N ASP A 33 13.94 -4.98 20.61
CA ASP A 33 12.94 -5.66 21.42
C ASP A 33 11.52 -5.31 20.95
N ASP A 34 11.34 -4.12 20.34
CA ASP A 34 10.04 -3.64 19.85
C ASP A 34 9.86 -3.80 18.33
N VAL A 35 10.90 -4.20 17.58
CA VAL A 35 10.90 -4.28 16.11
C VAL A 35 9.76 -5.14 15.58
N GLU A 36 9.54 -6.32 16.14
CA GLU A 36 8.53 -7.28 15.65
C GLU A 36 7.11 -6.70 15.79
N PHE A 37 6.83 -6.07 16.92
CA PHE A 37 5.55 -5.39 17.16
C PHE A 37 5.29 -4.28 16.13
N PHE A 38 6.31 -3.47 15.82
CA PHE A 38 6.13 -2.41 14.83
C PHE A 38 6.09 -2.92 13.39
N GLN A 39 6.76 -4.03 13.07
CA GLN A 39 6.61 -4.72 11.77
C GLN A 39 5.17 -5.18 11.56
N ASP A 40 4.58 -5.85 12.55
CA ASP A 40 3.18 -6.27 12.50
C ASP A 40 2.21 -5.09 12.38
N SER A 41 2.52 -4.00 13.08
CA SER A 41 1.77 -2.75 12.97
C SER A 41 1.78 -2.20 11.54
N VAL A 42 2.96 -2.15 10.91
CA VAL A 42 3.13 -1.71 9.51
C VAL A 42 2.39 -2.64 8.55
N ALA A 43 2.57 -3.95 8.68
CA ALA A 43 1.92 -4.95 7.82
C ALA A 43 0.38 -4.84 7.90
N SER A 44 -0.16 -4.72 9.11
CA SER A 44 -1.60 -4.54 9.33
C SER A 44 -2.12 -3.25 8.70
N ARG A 45 -1.43 -2.12 8.88
CA ARG A 45 -1.83 -0.83 8.27
C ARG A 45 -1.73 -0.84 6.76
N PHE A 46 -0.72 -1.48 6.20
CA PHE A 46 -0.57 -1.66 4.76
C PHE A 46 -1.73 -2.48 4.17
N LYS A 47 -2.10 -3.60 4.81
CA LYS A 47 -3.26 -4.40 4.42
C LYS A 47 -4.55 -3.59 4.41
N ILE A 48 -4.79 -2.78 5.44
CA ILE A 48 -5.97 -1.90 5.51
C ILE A 48 -5.95 -0.85 4.39
N LEU A 49 -4.78 -0.29 4.07
CA LEU A 49 -4.62 0.69 3.00
C LEU A 49 -4.98 0.08 1.64
N ILE A 50 -4.40 -1.07 1.30
CA ILE A 50 -4.71 -1.78 0.05
C ILE A 50 -6.20 -2.11 -0.03
N GLU A 51 -6.77 -2.67 1.04
CA GLU A 51 -8.19 -3.03 1.10
C GLU A 51 -9.12 -1.83 0.88
N SER A 52 -8.80 -0.71 1.53
CA SER A 52 -9.59 0.52 1.38
C SER A 52 -9.44 1.13 -0.02
N SER A 53 -8.27 0.99 -0.63
CA SER A 53 -7.93 1.62 -1.91
C SER A 53 -8.68 0.97 -3.06
N TRP A 54 -8.68 -0.36 -3.15
CA TRP A 54 -9.42 -1.05 -4.22
C TRP A 54 -10.94 -0.89 -4.03
N LYS A 55 -11.46 -0.87 -2.80
CA LYS A 55 -12.88 -0.58 -2.52
C LYS A 55 -13.28 0.83 -2.93
N PHE A 56 -12.39 1.81 -2.77
CA PHE A 56 -12.61 3.16 -3.26
C PHE A 56 -12.66 3.18 -4.80
N LEU A 57 -11.70 2.54 -5.47
CA LEU A 57 -11.68 2.44 -6.94
C LEU A 57 -12.94 1.76 -7.48
N LYS A 58 -13.40 0.69 -6.83
CA LYS A 58 -14.67 0.03 -7.15
C LYS A 58 -15.83 1.01 -7.08
N THR A 59 -15.96 1.77 -5.99
CA THR A 59 -17.01 2.80 -5.88
C THR A 59 -16.88 3.85 -6.99
N VAL A 60 -15.68 4.30 -7.35
CA VAL A 60 -15.49 5.27 -8.44
C VAL A 60 -15.93 4.69 -9.79
N LEU A 61 -15.65 3.42 -10.07
CA LEU A 61 -16.13 2.74 -11.27
C LEU A 61 -17.67 2.65 -11.29
N GLU A 62 -18.28 2.21 -10.19
CA GLU A 62 -19.75 2.12 -10.08
C GLU A 62 -20.40 3.50 -10.29
N GLU A 63 -19.88 4.56 -9.66
CA GLU A 63 -20.40 5.93 -9.80
C GLU A 63 -20.19 6.53 -11.20
N LYS A 64 -19.27 5.96 -12.00
CA LYS A 64 -19.06 6.30 -13.41
C LYS A 64 -19.96 5.50 -14.37
N GLY A 65 -20.84 4.65 -13.84
CA GLY A 65 -21.80 3.89 -14.64
C GLY A 65 -21.30 2.54 -15.13
N PHE A 66 -20.15 2.06 -14.64
CA PHE A 66 -19.75 0.68 -14.88
C PHE A 66 -20.68 -0.26 -14.09
N THR A 67 -21.40 -1.13 -14.77
CA THR A 67 -22.39 -2.04 -14.16
C THR A 67 -21.82 -3.42 -13.84
N ASP A 68 -20.70 -3.77 -14.47
CA ASP A 68 -20.00 -5.05 -14.38
C ASP A 68 -18.67 -4.89 -13.62
N VAL A 69 -18.71 -4.19 -12.47
CA VAL A 69 -17.50 -3.97 -11.66
C VAL A 69 -17.15 -5.26 -10.89
N PRO A 70 -15.92 -5.79 -11.04
CA PRO A 70 -15.53 -7.05 -10.43
C PRO A 70 -15.62 -7.07 -8.90
N GLY A 71 -15.65 -8.29 -8.34
CA GLY A 71 -15.61 -8.53 -6.90
C GLY A 71 -14.21 -8.62 -6.30
N SER A 72 -13.19 -8.87 -7.13
CA SER A 72 -11.81 -9.10 -6.67
C SER A 72 -10.97 -7.81 -6.74
N PRO A 73 -10.01 -7.61 -5.81
CA PRO A 73 -9.13 -6.44 -5.83
C PRO A 73 -8.34 -6.29 -7.13
N LYS A 74 -7.79 -7.42 -7.62
CA LYS A 74 -6.97 -7.47 -8.83
C LYS A 74 -7.76 -6.99 -10.05
N ASP A 75 -8.96 -7.53 -10.25
CA ASP A 75 -9.78 -7.21 -11.41
C ASP A 75 -10.34 -5.79 -11.35
N VAL A 76 -10.65 -5.29 -10.15
CA VAL A 76 -11.02 -3.87 -9.96
C VAL A 76 -9.89 -2.94 -10.38
N ILE A 77 -8.64 -3.26 -10.04
CA ILE A 77 -7.47 -2.46 -10.43
C ILE A 77 -7.27 -2.49 -11.96
N PHE A 78 -7.37 -3.67 -12.59
CA PHE A 78 -7.29 -3.78 -14.05
C PHE A 78 -8.38 -2.97 -14.75
N LYS A 79 -9.63 -3.08 -14.30
CA LYS A 79 -10.74 -2.32 -14.85
C LYS A 79 -10.59 -0.81 -14.63
N ALA A 80 -10.07 -0.40 -13.48
CA ALA A 80 -9.76 1.00 -13.20
C ALA A 80 -8.65 1.55 -14.12
N LYS A 81 -7.67 0.71 -14.49
CA LYS A 81 -6.65 1.03 -15.49
C LYS A 81 -7.26 1.17 -16.90
N GLU A 82 -8.09 0.22 -17.33
CA GLU A 82 -8.81 0.28 -18.62
C GLU A 82 -9.69 1.54 -18.72
N ALA A 83 -10.34 1.89 -17.61
CA ALA A 83 -11.14 3.11 -17.47
C ALA A 83 -10.31 4.41 -17.31
N LYS A 84 -8.98 4.32 -17.39
CA LYS A 84 -8.03 5.45 -17.26
C LYS A 84 -8.17 6.24 -15.94
N LEU A 85 -8.62 5.58 -14.87
CA LEU A 85 -8.69 6.14 -13.51
C LEU A 85 -7.35 6.04 -12.80
N ILE A 86 -6.61 4.99 -13.12
CA ILE A 86 -5.23 4.80 -12.73
C ILE A 86 -4.42 5.18 -13.95
N VAL A 87 -3.66 6.26 -13.85
CA VAL A 87 -2.66 6.58 -14.87
C VAL A 87 -1.52 5.57 -14.76
N ASP A 88 -0.98 5.13 -15.89
CA ASP A 88 0.33 4.49 -15.85
C ASP A 88 1.27 5.46 -15.15
N ILE A 89 1.90 4.98 -14.08
CA ILE A 89 2.90 5.74 -13.36
C ILE A 89 3.95 6.11 -14.40
N ALA A 90 4.07 7.41 -14.71
CA ALA A 90 5.09 7.87 -15.64
C ALA A 90 6.44 7.25 -15.22
N PRO A 91 7.31 6.84 -16.14
CA PRO A 91 8.58 6.18 -15.79
C PRO A 91 9.39 6.94 -14.73
N SER A 92 9.22 8.27 -14.66
CA SER A 92 9.80 9.15 -13.63
C SER A 92 9.24 8.95 -12.21
N ALA A 93 7.95 8.63 -12.06
CA ALA A 93 7.34 8.30 -10.78
C ALA A 93 7.63 6.84 -10.36
N PHE A 94 7.95 5.96 -11.32
CA PHE A 94 8.51 4.63 -11.04
C PHE A 94 9.87 4.74 -10.35
N ARG A 95 10.74 5.64 -10.82
CA ARG A 95 12.03 5.93 -10.14
C ARG A 95 11.85 6.39 -8.70
N CYS A 96 10.82 7.19 -8.41
CA CYS A 96 10.55 7.63 -7.05
C CYS A 96 10.16 6.44 -6.14
N ILE A 97 9.40 5.48 -6.67
CA ILE A 97 9.05 4.25 -5.94
C ILE A 97 10.29 3.33 -5.80
N GLU A 98 11.09 3.16 -6.85
CA GLU A 98 12.36 2.42 -6.79
C GLU A 98 13.31 3.04 -5.76
N ASP A 99 13.49 4.36 -5.75
CA ASP A 99 14.31 5.07 -4.77
C ASP A 99 13.79 4.87 -3.34
N ILE A 100 12.47 4.83 -3.15
CA ILE A 100 11.86 4.54 -1.84
C ILE A 100 12.10 3.08 -1.45
N LEU A 101 11.94 2.13 -2.37
CA LEU A 101 12.17 0.70 -2.13
C LEU A 101 13.64 0.42 -1.83
N ASP A 102 14.57 1.00 -2.58
CA ASP A 102 16.02 0.91 -2.36
C ASP A 102 16.42 1.47 -1.00
N ARG A 103 15.80 2.57 -0.57
CA ARG A 103 16.04 3.15 0.77
C ARG A 103 15.51 2.24 1.86
N ILE A 104 14.29 1.71 1.69
CA ILE A 104 13.70 0.75 2.63
C ILE A 104 14.56 -0.51 2.72
N GLU A 105 15.02 -1.06 1.61
CA GLU A 105 15.89 -2.24 1.59
C GLU A 105 17.23 -1.98 2.27
N LYS A 106 17.87 -0.84 1.98
CA LYS A 106 19.12 -0.44 2.66
C LYS A 106 18.92 -0.25 4.15
N ASP A 107 17.79 0.31 4.59
CA ASP A 107 17.53 0.53 6.00
C ASP A 107 17.16 -0.78 6.71
N ILE A 108 16.43 -1.69 6.07
CA ILE A 108 16.18 -3.06 6.58
C ILE A 108 17.51 -3.83 6.74
N ASN A 109 18.40 -3.77 5.75
CA ASN A 109 19.69 -4.47 5.78
C ASN A 109 20.67 -3.93 6.84
N LYS A 110 20.48 -2.70 7.31
CA LYS A 110 21.25 -2.16 8.45
C LYS A 110 20.75 -2.67 9.80
N ILE A 111 19.47 -3.06 9.87
CA ILE A 111 18.79 -3.43 11.13
C ILE A 111 18.83 -4.95 11.35
N LEU A 112 18.83 -5.76 10.29
CA LEU A 112 18.87 -7.22 10.39
C LEU A 112 20.30 -7.77 10.53
N PRO A 113 20.62 -8.60 11.54
CA PRO A 113 21.89 -9.30 11.60
C PRO A 113 22.00 -10.37 10.49
N PRO A 114 23.21 -10.67 9.98
CA PRO A 114 23.43 -11.53 8.81
C PRO A 114 22.90 -12.97 8.94
N LYS A 115 22.52 -13.42 10.14
CA LYS A 115 22.06 -14.80 10.40
C LYS A 115 20.66 -15.16 9.90
N ARG A 116 19.87 -14.22 9.34
CA ARG A 116 18.57 -14.51 8.70
C ARG A 116 18.57 -14.36 7.17
N GLN A 117 19.74 -14.26 6.53
CA GLN A 117 19.84 -14.19 5.06
C GLN A 117 19.75 -15.57 4.39
N SER A 118 20.01 -16.66 5.13
CA SER A 118 19.96 -18.03 4.59
C SER A 118 18.55 -18.63 4.51
N ASP A 119 17.56 -18.10 5.23
CA ASP A 119 16.25 -18.76 5.37
C ASP A 119 15.21 -18.26 4.36
N LEU A 120 15.54 -17.22 3.57
CA LEU A 120 14.68 -16.69 2.51
C LEU A 120 15.04 -17.24 1.11
N VAL A 121 16.11 -18.03 1.01
CA VAL A 121 16.53 -18.71 -0.21
C VAL A 121 16.29 -20.20 -0.01
N TYR A 122 15.04 -20.68 0.10
CA TYR A 122 14.63 -22.04 -0.28
C TYR A 122 13.12 -22.19 -0.02
N HIS A 123 12.34 -22.01 -1.08
CA HIS A 123 11.23 -22.89 -1.50
C HIS A 123 10.70 -22.35 -2.84
N SER A 124 11.57 -22.47 -3.85
CA SER A 124 11.14 -22.65 -5.24
C SER A 124 10.65 -24.09 -5.42
#